data_AF-A0A936I668-F1
#
_entry.id   AF-A0A936I668-F1
#
_cell.length_a   1.000
_cell.length_b   1.000
_cell.length_c   1.000
_cell.angle_alpha   90.00
_cell.angle_beta   90.00
_cell.angle_gamma   90.00
#
_symmetry.space_group_name_H-M   'P 1'
#
loop_
_entity.id
_entity.type
_entity.pdbx_description
1 polymer ?
#
loop_
_entity_poly.entity_id
_entity_poly.type
_entity_poly.pdbx_seq_one_letter_code
_entity_poly.pdbx_strand_id
1 'polypeptide(L)'
;MAATSSHGTHCRKATELIEVREFRALHWRERVGLWMHLRICSACRAYQKQSRMIDRWLERRANEGPTIQSEALETRIIDGIPPLS
;
A
#
# COMPACT_ATOMS: atom_id res chain seq x y z
N MET A 1 27.29 7.15 23.88
CA MET A 1 27.41 7.62 22.48
C MET A 1 27.69 6.41 21.59
N ALA A 2 27.09 6.40 20.39
CA ALA A 2 27.21 5.41 19.30
C ALA A 2 26.51 4.05 19.47
N ALA A 3 25.20 4.01 19.22
CA ALA A 3 24.55 2.81 18.69
C ALA A 3 25.08 2.60 17.26
N THR A 4 25.81 1.52 17.04
CA THR A 4 26.46 1.21 15.78
C THR A 4 25.41 0.88 14.70
N SER A 5 25.35 1.76 13.72
CA SER A 5 24.45 1.74 12.57
C SER A 5 24.80 0.59 11.60
N SER A 6 24.23 -0.60 11.79
CA SER A 6 24.23 -1.66 10.76
C SER A 6 22.91 -2.42 10.62
N HIS A 7 21.99 -2.31 11.59
CA HIS A 7 20.75 -3.10 11.59
C HIS A 7 19.62 -2.52 10.72
N GLY A 8 19.65 -1.22 10.41
CA GLY A 8 18.56 -0.54 9.70
C GLY A 8 18.51 -0.77 8.18
N THR A 9 19.66 -1.02 7.54
CA THR A 9 19.75 -1.17 6.07
C THR A 9 19.03 -2.44 5.58
N HIS A 10 19.08 -3.51 6.36
CA HIS A 10 18.37 -4.76 6.06
C HIS A 10 16.86 -4.64 6.31
N CYS A 11 16.43 -3.89 7.34
CA CYS A 11 15.01 -3.61 7.56
C CYS A 11 14.41 -2.77 6.42
N ARG A 12 15.14 -1.73 5.96
CA ARG A 12 14.73 -0.91 4.82
C ARG A 12 14.51 -1.74 3.56
N LYS A 13 15.44 -2.66 3.25
CA LYS A 13 15.27 -3.54 2.09
C LYS A 13 14.11 -4.51 2.28
N ALA A 14 13.89 -5.00 3.51
CA ALA A 14 12.76 -5.87 3.80
C ALA A 14 11.42 -5.15 3.61
N THR A 15 11.27 -3.90 4.11
CA THR A 15 10.05 -3.11 3.89
C THR A 15 9.83 -2.81 2.41
N GLU A 16 10.88 -2.46 1.68
CA GLU A 16 10.81 -2.27 0.22
C GLU A 16 10.30 -3.54 -0.49
N LEU A 17 10.86 -4.71 -0.19
CA LEU A 17 10.43 -5.97 -0.79
C LEU A 17 9.01 -6.38 -0.37
N ILE A 18 8.53 -5.97 0.81
CA ILE A 18 7.15 -6.19 1.27
C ILE A 18 6.17 -5.41 0.40
N GLU A 19 6.45 -4.15 0.07
CA GLU A 19 5.58 -3.32 -0.77
C GLU A 19 5.66 -3.73 -2.25
N VAL A 20 6.88 -3.91 -2.75
CA VAL A 20 7.11 -4.17 -4.17
C VAL A 20 6.50 -5.49 -4.64
N ARG A 21 6.37 -6.48 -3.76
CA ARG A 21 5.79 -7.79 -4.11
C ARG A 21 4.30 -7.71 -4.51
N GLU A 22 3.61 -6.65 -4.11
CA GLU A 22 2.20 -6.43 -4.44
C GLU A 22 2.05 -5.93 -5.89
N PHE A 23 3.09 -5.30 -6.44
CA PHE A 23 3.11 -4.80 -7.83
C PHE A 23 3.86 -5.71 -8.80
N ARG A 24 4.82 -6.49 -8.32
CA ARG A 24 5.57 -7.46 -9.14
C ARG A 24 5.92 -8.72 -8.36
N ALA A 25 6.12 -9.82 -9.07
CA ALA A 25 6.74 -10.99 -8.45
C ALA A 25 8.16 -10.68 -7.95
N LEU A 26 8.48 -11.11 -6.74
CA LEU A 26 9.85 -11.09 -6.24
C LEU A 26 10.67 -12.19 -6.93
N HIS A 27 11.91 -11.85 -7.29
CA HIS A 27 12.90 -12.82 -7.73
C HIS A 27 13.20 -13.81 -6.60
N TRP A 28 13.60 -15.04 -6.92
CA TRP A 28 13.76 -16.10 -5.92
C TRP A 28 14.71 -15.72 -4.78
N ARG A 29 15.80 -15.00 -5.08
CA ARG A 29 16.78 -14.48 -4.10
C ARG A 29 16.14 -13.47 -3.15
N GLU A 30 15.34 -12.56 -3.68
CA GLU A 30 14.61 -11.55 -2.90
C GLU A 30 13.59 -12.23 -1.96
N ARG A 31 12.91 -13.25 -2.47
CA ARG A 31 11.92 -14.02 -1.72
C ARG A 31 12.55 -14.77 -0.55
N VAL A 32 13.67 -15.46 -0.77
CA VAL A 32 14.41 -16.17 0.28
C VAL A 32 14.97 -15.19 1.31
N GLY A 33 15.57 -14.08 0.85
CA GLY A 33 16.10 -13.04 1.75
C GLY A 33 15.02 -12.42 2.64
N LEU A 34 13.88 -12.05 2.05
CA LEU A 34 12.74 -11.53 2.81
C LEU A 34 12.19 -12.56 3.81
N TRP A 35 12.04 -13.82 3.38
CA TRP A 35 11.57 -14.92 4.24
C TRP A 35 12.48 -15.14 5.45
N MET A 36 13.80 -15.08 5.27
CA MET A 36 14.76 -15.18 6.36
C MET A 36 14.68 -13.97 7.30
N HIS A 37 14.64 -12.76 6.75
CA HIS A 37 14.57 -11.54 7.55
C HIS A 37 13.32 -11.50 8.44
N LEU A 38 12.16 -11.89 7.90
CA LEU A 38 10.91 -11.99 8.66
C LEU A 38 10.94 -13.07 9.76
N ARG A 39 11.84 -14.05 9.72
CA ARG A 39 12.01 -14.98 10.85
C ARG A 39 12.76 -14.36 12.02
N ILE A 40 13.67 -13.43 11.75
CA ILE A 40 14.60 -12.88 12.74
C ILE A 40 14.09 -11.54 13.28
N CYS A 41 13.50 -10.69 12.43
CA CYS A 41 13.07 -9.34 12.79
C CYS A 41 11.57 -9.29 13.09
N SER A 42 11.21 -9.14 14.37
CA SER A 42 9.82 -8.98 14.81
C SER A 42 9.16 -7.70 14.28
N ALA A 43 9.91 -6.60 14.18
CA ALA A 43 9.40 -5.33 13.66
C ALA A 43 8.95 -5.44 12.20
N CYS A 44 9.76 -6.07 11.34
CA CYS A 44 9.38 -6.29 9.94
C CYS A 44 8.20 -7.27 9.78
N ARG A 45 8.03 -8.25 10.68
CA ARG A 45 6.81 -9.07 10.73
C ARG A 45 5.57 -8.25 11.06
N ALA A 46 5.67 -7.39 12.07
CA ALA A 46 4.57 -6.52 12.47
C ALA A 46 4.19 -5.58 11.33
N TYR A 47 5.18 -4.96 10.69
CA TYR A 47 4.99 -4.13 9.50
C TYR A 47 4.26 -4.89 8.39
N GLN A 48 4.71 -6.11 8.04
CA GLN A 48 4.07 -6.92 7.00
C GLN A 48 2.60 -7.24 7.32
N LYS A 49 2.25 -7.44 8.60
CA LYS A 49 0.87 -7.66 9.02
C LYS A 49 0.04 -6.38 8.89
N GLN A 50 0.60 -5.24 9.27
CA GLN A 50 -0.06 -3.93 9.22
C GLN A 50 -0.30 -3.46 7.79
N SER A 51 0.71 -3.53 6.92
CA SER A 51 0.60 -3.18 5.50
C SER A 51 -0.55 -3.95 4.83
N ARG A 52 -0.58 -5.29 4.95
CA ARG A 52 -1.71 -6.11 4.46
C ARG A 52 -3.07 -5.77 5.05
N MET A 53 -3.12 -5.26 6.29
CA MET A 53 -4.39 -4.86 6.90
C MET A 53 -4.91 -3.56 6.29
N ILE A 54 -4.00 -2.62 6.02
CA ILE A 54 -4.31 -1.36 5.34
C ILE A 54 -4.81 -1.66 3.92
N ASP A 55 -4.11 -2.50 3.16
CA ASP A 55 -4.49 -2.86 1.78
C ASP A 55 -5.91 -3.44 1.74
N ARG A 56 -6.20 -4.43 2.58
CA ARG A 56 -7.55 -5.03 2.66
C ARG A 56 -8.63 -4.03 3.08
N TRP A 57 -8.28 -3.06 3.91
CA TRP A 57 -9.24 -2.03 4.32
C TRP A 57 -9.51 -1.04 3.18
N LEU A 58 -8.49 -0.68 2.41
CA LEU A 58 -8.63 0.14 1.21
C LEU A 58 -9.42 -0.59 0.12
N GLU A 59 -9.13 -1.87 -0.13
CA GLU A 59 -9.87 -2.71 -1.09
C GLU A 59 -11.37 -2.81 -0.73
N ARG A 60 -11.70 -3.04 0.55
CA ARG A 60 -13.09 -3.03 1.00
C ARG A 60 -13.77 -1.69 0.73
N ARG A 61 -13.11 -0.57 1.06
CA ARG A 61 -13.66 0.77 0.80
C ARG A 61 -13.81 1.10 -0.68
N ALA A 62 -12.90 0.60 -1.53
CA ALA A 62 -13.01 0.77 -2.97
C ALA A 62 -14.22 0.00 -3.54
N ASN A 63 -14.47 -1.21 -3.04
CA ASN A 63 -15.62 -2.03 -3.43
C ASN A 63 -16.95 -1.52 -2.83
N GLU A 64 -16.91 -0.93 -1.64
CA GLU A 64 -18.03 -0.27 -0.96
C GLU A 64 -18.18 1.20 -1.37
N GLY A 65 -17.44 1.66 -2.39
CA GLY A 65 -17.48 3.03 -2.85
C GLY A 65 -18.93 3.49 -3.06
N PRO A 66 -19.25 4.76 -2.74
CA PRO A 66 -20.61 5.24 -2.88
C PRO A 66 -21.08 4.95 -4.32
N THR A 67 -22.24 4.30 -4.46
CA THR A 67 -22.97 4.35 -5.74
C THR A 67 -23.31 5.81 -5.95
N ILE A 68 -22.43 6.53 -6.64
CA ILE A 68 -22.65 7.92 -7.00
C ILE A 68 -23.85 7.89 -7.96
N GLN A 69 -25.00 8.37 -7.48
CA GLN A 69 -26.14 8.70 -8.33
C GLN A 69 -25.70 9.90 -9.19
N SER A 70 -24.89 9.62 -10.22
CA SER A 70 -24.21 10.64 -11.04
C SER A 70 -25.22 11.52 -11.74
N GLU A 71 -26.41 11.00 -12.04
CA GLU A 71 -27.49 11.69 -12.73
C GLU A 71 -27.85 13.02 -12.05
N ALA A 72 -27.96 13.04 -10.71
CA ALA A 72 -28.29 14.25 -9.96
C ALA A 72 -27.13 15.26 -9.87
N LEU A 73 -25.88 14.79 -9.96
CA LEU A 73 -24.68 15.64 -10.01
C LEU A 73 -24.45 16.20 -11.41
N GLU A 74 -24.59 15.37 -12.45
CA GLU A 74 -24.47 15.74 -13.86
C GLU A 74 -25.47 16.83 -14.22
N THR A 75 -26.74 16.68 -13.78
CA THR A 75 -27.77 17.70 -14.01
C THR A 75 -27.38 19.04 -13.40
N ARG A 76 -26.83 19.06 -12.18
CA ARG A 76 -26.40 20.30 -11.50
C ARG A 76 -25.15 20.94 -12.12
N ILE A 77 -24.29 20.15 -12.75
CA ILE A 77 -23.11 20.66 -13.47
C ILE A 77 -23.53 21.25 -14.80
N ILE A 78 -24.40 20.57 -15.56
CA ILE A 78 -24.88 21.03 -16.87
C ILE A 78 -25.73 22.30 -16.72
N ASP A 79 -26.67 22.32 -15.78
CA ASP A 79 -27.54 23.49 -15.54
C ASP A 79 -26.77 24.69 -14.94
N GLY A 80 -25.60 24.42 -14.33
CA GLY A 80 -24.72 25.44 -13.78
C GLY A 80 -23.71 26.03 -14.77
N ILE A 81 -23.56 25.44 -15.96
CA ILE A 81 -22.65 25.95 -16.99
C ILE A 81 -23.37 27.04 -17.79
N PRO A 82 -22.91 28.31 -17.75
CA PRO A 82 -23.45 29.34 -18.61
C PRO A 82 -23.24 28.95 -20.09
N PRO A 83 -24.19 29.27 -20.99
CA PRO A 83 -24.05 28.90 -22.39
C PRO A 83 -22.74 29.45 -22.94
N LEU A 84 -21.97 28.57 -23.59
CA LEU A 84 -20.75 28.97 -24.29
C LEU A 84 -21.18 29.83 -25.48
N SER A 85 -20.99 31.13 -25.33
CA SER A 85 -21.15 32.16 -26.36
C SER A 85 -20.17 31.98 -27.50
#